data_AF-A0A497KE36-F1
#
_entry.id   AF-A0A497KE36-F1
#
_cell.length_a   1.000
_cell.length_b   1.000
_cell.length_c   1.000
_cell.angle_alpha   90.00
_cell.angle_beta   90.00
_cell.angle_gamma   90.00
#
_symmetry.space_group_name_H-M   'P 1'
#
loop_
_entity.id
_entity.type
_entity.pdbx_description
1 polymer ?
#
loop_
_entity_poly.entity_id
_entity_poly.type
_entity_poly.pdbx_seq_one_letter_code
_entity_poly.pdbx_strand_id
1 'polypeptide(L)' 'MGDEKVAIEISKELVDKVAEKIEGTSIATVEEYIELLLENEFPEETEYTAEEEELIRERLRRLGYIE' A
#
# COMPACT_ATOMS: atom_id res chain seq x y z
N MET A 1 -13.22 7.33 -3.93
CA MET A 1 -13.20 8.15 -5.17
C MET A 1 -12.82 7.19 -6.29
N GLY A 2 -13.38 7.30 -7.50
CA GLY A 2 -13.04 6.33 -8.54
C GLY A 2 -11.56 6.40 -8.84
N ASP A 3 -10.84 5.29 -8.63
CA ASP A 3 -9.41 5.18 -8.96
C ASP A 3 -9.24 5.45 -10.45
N GLU A 4 -8.76 6.64 -10.76
CA GLU A 4 -8.44 7.04 -12.13
C GLU A 4 -7.19 6.26 -12.54
N LYS A 5 -7.39 5.19 -13.31
CA LYS A 5 -6.27 4.37 -13.79
C LYS A 5 -5.71 4.93 -15.08
N VAL A 6 -4.38 4.94 -15.17
CA VAL A 6 -3.63 5.32 -16.38
C VAL A 6 -2.98 4.09 -17.00
N ALA A 7 -3.01 4.00 -18.33
CA ALA A 7 -2.33 2.91 -19.04
C ALA A 7 -0.83 3.21 -19.13
N ILE A 8 0.00 2.25 -18.71
CA ILE A 8 1.45 2.30 -18.83
C ILE A 8 1.93 1.05 -19.58
N GLU A 9 3.00 1.21 -20.37
CA GLU A 9 3.65 0.07 -21.04
C GLU A 9 4.82 -0.42 -20.20
N ILE A 10 4.87 -1.72 -19.97
CA ILE A 10 5.93 -2.41 -19.22
C ILE A 10 6.49 -3.52 -20.10
N SER A 11 7.77 -3.83 -19.94
CA SER A 11 8.39 -4.93 -20.68
C SER A 11 7.68 -6.25 -20.39
N LYS A 12 7.35 -6.99 -21.46
CA LYS A 12 6.65 -8.26 -21.37
C LYS A 12 7.34 -9.26 -20.42
N GLU A 13 8.67 -9.28 -20.44
CA GLU A 13 9.46 -10.16 -19.56
C GLU A 13 9.19 -9.89 -18.07
N LEU A 14 8.97 -8.64 -17.66
CA LEU A 14 8.62 -8.33 -16.28
C LEU A 14 7.19 -8.76 -15.95
N VAL A 15 6.25 -8.58 -16.89
CA VAL A 15 4.86 -9.04 -16.74
C VAL A 15 4.82 -10.55 -16.53
N ASP A 16 5.55 -11.31 -17.35
CA ASP A 16 5.61 -12.78 -17.27
C ASP A 16 6.20 -13.22 -15.91
N LYS A 17 7.32 -12.61 -15.47
CA LYS A 17 7.93 -12.89 -14.16
C LYS A 17 7.00 -12.58 -12.98
N VAL A 18 6.24 -11.49 -13.06
CA VAL A 18 5.27 -11.13 -12.02
C VAL A 18 4.11 -12.12 -12.02
N ALA A 19 3.60 -12.51 -13.20
CA ALA A 19 2.55 -13.51 -13.32
C ALA A 19 2.95 -14.83 -12.65
N GLU A 20 4.16 -15.34 -12.93
CA GLU A 20 4.70 -16.53 -12.27
C GLU A 20 4.84 -16.35 -10.74
N LYS A 21 5.21 -15.14 -10.29
CA LYS A 21 5.39 -14.83 -8.87
C LYS A 21 4.07 -14.79 -8.08
N ILE A 22 2.99 -14.33 -8.70
CA ILE A 22 1.67 -14.23 -8.04
C ILE A 22 0.88 -15.54 -8.08
N GLU A 23 1.29 -16.52 -8.89
CA GLU A 23 0.66 -17.84 -8.91
C GLU A 23 0.68 -18.49 -7.52
N GLY A 24 -0.51 -18.85 -7.02
CA GLY A 24 -0.66 -19.44 -5.69
C GLY A 24 -0.70 -18.44 -4.53
N THR A 25 -0.66 -17.13 -4.82
CA THR A 25 -0.90 -16.07 -3.85
C THR A 25 -2.36 -15.60 -3.89
N SER A 26 -2.73 -14.70 -2.98
CA SER A 26 -4.06 -14.06 -2.98
C SER A 26 -4.21 -12.96 -4.03
N ILE A 27 -3.13 -12.59 -4.72
CA ILE A 27 -3.12 -11.51 -5.71
C ILE A 27 -3.64 -12.05 -7.04
N ALA A 28 -4.69 -11.45 -7.58
CA ALA A 28 -5.40 -11.98 -8.74
C ALA A 28 -4.79 -11.52 -10.07
N THR A 29 -4.10 -10.37 -10.09
CA THR A 29 -3.56 -9.78 -11.33
C THR A 29 -2.19 -9.16 -11.15
N VAL A 30 -1.45 -9.04 -12.26
CA VAL A 30 -0.16 -8.32 -12.33
C VAL A 30 -0.36 -6.84 -11.98
N GLU A 31 -1.49 -6.24 -12.37
CA GLU A 31 -1.84 -4.86 -12.04
C GLU A 31 -1.92 -4.65 -10.53
N GLU A 32 -2.66 -5.50 -9.82
CA GLU A 32 -2.80 -5.46 -8.36
C GLU A 32 -1.44 -5.61 -7.65
N TYR A 33 -0.58 -6.51 -8.15
CA TYR A 33 0.76 -6.66 -7.61
C TYR A 33 1.60 -5.39 -7.77
N ILE A 34 1.51 -4.73 -8.93
CA ILE A 34 2.27 -3.51 -9.22
C ILE A 34 1.72 -2.34 -8.40
N GLU A 35 0.40 -2.18 -8.31
CA GLU A 35 -0.25 -1.18 -7.46
C GLU A 35 0.24 -1.32 -6.01
N LEU A 36 0.18 -2.52 -5.44
CA LEU A 36 0.64 -2.78 -4.08
C LEU A 36 2.15 -2.50 -3.89
N LEU A 37 2.98 -2.80 -4.88
CA LEU A 37 4.41 -2.48 -4.83
C LEU A 37 4.64 -0.97 -4.80
N LEU A 38 3.90 -0.22 -5.61
CA LEU A 38 4.00 1.23 -5.69
C LEU A 38 3.42 1.91 -4.45
N GLU A 39 2.32 1.41 -3.88
CA GLU A 39 1.78 1.89 -2.60
C GLU A 39 2.77 1.68 -1.45
N ASN A 40 3.56 0.61 -1.47
CA ASN A 40 4.59 0.39 -0.46
C ASN A 40 5.84 1.27 -0.67
N GLU A 41 6.17 1.60 -1.92
CA GLU A 41 7.30 2.47 -2.27
C GLU A 41 6.96 3.95 -2.05
N PHE A 42 5.72 4.33 -2.34
CA PHE A 42 5.15 5.64 -2.11
C PHE A 42 3.98 5.49 -1.14
N PRO A 43 4.25 5.16 0.14
CA PRO A 43 3.19 5.16 1.13
C PRO A 43 2.56 6.54 1.11
N GLU A 44 1.23 6.61 1.11
CA GLU A 44 0.57 7.86 1.45
C GLU A 44 1.22 8.32 2.76
N GLU A 45 1.88 9.48 2.74
CA GLU A 45 2.23 10.14 3.99
C GLU A 45 0.90 10.36 4.68
N THR A 46 0.53 9.47 5.58
CA THR A 46 -0.38 9.80 6.67
C THR A 46 0.40 10.83 7.48
N GLU A 47 0.46 12.06 6.97
CA GLU A 47 0.63 13.25 7.77
C GLU A 47 -0.59 13.26 8.69
N TYR A 48 -0.55 12.43 9.74
CA TYR A 48 -1.44 12.63 10.87
C TYR A 48 -1.20 14.06 11.27
N THR A 49 -2.24 14.87 11.19
CA THR A 49 -2.18 16.20 11.74
C THR A 49 -1.73 16.08 13.20
N ALA A 50 -1.04 17.08 13.74
CA ALA A 50 -0.57 17.02 15.14
C ALA A 50 -1.71 16.67 16.12
N GLU A 51 -2.96 17.01 15.78
CA GLU A 51 -4.17 16.63 16.50
C GLU A 51 -4.47 15.12 16.43
N GLU A 52 -4.31 14.48 15.28
CA GLU A 52 -4.50 13.03 15.12
C GLU A 52 -3.41 12.22 15.82
N GLU A 53 -2.16 12.69 15.77
CA GLU A 53 -1.07 12.07 16.55
C GLU A 53 -1.32 12.19 18.06
N GLU A 54 -1.86 13.31 18.53
CA GLU A 54 -2.19 13.51 19.95
C GLU A 54 -3.34 12.58 20.39
N LEU A 55 -4.37 12.42 19.56
CA LEU A 55 -5.47 11.47 19.82
C LEU A 55 -5.00 10.02 19.84
N ILE A 56 -4.09 9.65 18.94
CA ILE A 56 -3.45 8.33 18.93
C ILE A 56 -2.61 8.14 20.20
N ARG A 57 -1.83 9.16 20.60
CA ARG A 57 -1.00 9.14 21.81
C ARG A 57 -1.85 9.01 23.08
N GLU A 58 -2.94 9.77 23.21
CA GLU A 58 -3.88 9.65 24.33
C GLU A 58 -4.51 8.26 24.40
N ARG A 59 -4.89 7.70 23.24
CA ARG A 59 -5.45 6.36 23.16
C ARG A 59 -4.42 5.29 23.54
N LEU A 60 -3.19 5.41 23.07
CA LEU A 60 -2.10 4.49 23.42
C LEU A 60 -1.73 4.57 24.91
N ARG A 61 -1.71 5.78 25.50
CA ARG A 61 -1.51 5.99 26.93
C ARG A 61 -2.63 5.37 27.77
N ARG A 62 -3.90 5.52 27.35
CA ARG A 62 -5.06 4.90 28.00
C ARG A 62 -5.00 3.37 27.97
N LEU A 63 -4.45 2.81 26.89
CA LEU A 63 -4.27 1.37 26.72
C LEU A 63 -2.98 0.83 27.35
N GLY A 64 -2.12 1.70 27.90
CA GLY A 64 -0.89 1.32 28.60
C GLY A 64 0.27 0.90 27.68
N TYR A 65 0.22 1.25 26.39
CA TYR A 65 1.30 0.96 25.45
C TYR A 65 2.46 1.96 25.54
N ILE A 66 2.21 3.14 26.11
CA ILE A 66 3.19 4.22 26.31
C ILE A 66 2.90 4.93 27.65
N GLU A 67 3.95 5.40 28.33
CA GLU A 67 3.88 6.17 29.60
C GLU A 67 3.86 7.69 29.32
#